data_AF-Q3KZM2-F1
#
_entry.id   AF-Q3KZM2-F1
#
_cell.length_a   1.000
_cell.length_b   1.000
_cell.length_c   1.000
_cell.angle_alpha   90.00
_cell.angle_beta   90.00
_cell.angle_gamma   90.00
#
_symmetry.space_group_name_H-M   'P 1'
#
loop_
_entity.id
_entity.type
_entity.pdbx_description
1 polymer ?
#
loop_
_entity_poly.entity_id
_entity_poly.type
_entity_poly.pdbx_seq_one_letter_code
_entity_poly.pdbx_strand_id
1 'polypeptide(L)'
;QHPEKFRRMITEYEHQKQRRVLDNSKAHLSLKAEHVEWFAGGEERFHSKEEAMAMRAQTRVRGYYYKAKEELTRNPLYRQNAKARQVINAVLEKFRYLLIGCDFFSMMFDRNCKQKHEFLQQHLGEEETDAGRIPSKRLRQVIKEYTKENCILDEWSTSLCSDLGDFYCQGSYSENGNSCSKQHTINPYASRENLILFQVWNLDHQIELCRTILPALVANVEELVSHPQIKCSLHKKQVVDISVLEYFLEIFSLKNLKLVHIVCHEKAQ
;
A
#
# COMPACT_ATOMS: atom_id res chain seq x y z
N GLN A 1 -22.36 -9.81 0.92
CA GLN A 1 -23.47 -10.39 1.69
C GLN A 1 -22.92 -10.89 3.02
N HIS A 2 -23.54 -10.57 4.15
CA HIS A 2 -23.14 -10.93 5.53
C HIS A 2 -21.65 -10.69 5.93
N PRO A 3 -21.15 -9.44 5.89
CA PRO A 3 -19.80 -9.12 6.39
C PRO A 3 -19.59 -9.55 7.85
N GLU A 4 -20.61 -9.45 8.71
CA GLU A 4 -20.52 -9.89 10.11
C GLU A 4 -20.34 -11.40 10.29
N LYS A 5 -20.98 -12.23 9.45
CA LYS A 5 -20.78 -13.68 9.49
C LYS A 5 -19.32 -14.03 9.16
N PHE A 6 -18.75 -13.32 8.19
CA PHE A 6 -17.36 -13.50 7.80
C PHE A 6 -16.40 -12.96 8.87
N ARG A 7 -16.61 -11.74 9.39
CA ARG A 7 -15.84 -11.14 10.50
C ARG A 7 -15.81 -12.05 11.73
N ARG A 8 -16.96 -12.66 12.06
CA ARG A 8 -17.08 -13.67 13.12
C ARG A 8 -16.24 -14.92 12.85
N MET A 9 -16.37 -15.52 11.66
CA MET A 9 -15.58 -16.69 11.25
C MET A 9 -14.07 -16.44 11.35
N ILE A 10 -13.60 -15.27 10.94
CA ILE A 10 -12.19 -14.87 11.06
C ILE A 10 -11.78 -14.71 12.53
N THR A 11 -12.63 -14.12 13.37
CA THR A 11 -12.37 -13.98 14.82
C THR A 11 -12.29 -15.34 15.51
N GLU A 12 -13.20 -16.26 15.16
CA GLU A 12 -13.18 -17.65 15.64
C GLU A 12 -11.93 -18.40 15.17
N TYR A 13 -11.46 -18.16 13.94
CA TYR A 13 -10.20 -18.71 13.43
C TYR A 13 -8.98 -18.18 14.19
N GLU A 14 -8.85 -16.87 14.40
CA GLU A 14 -7.71 -16.29 15.14
C GLU A 14 -7.65 -16.80 16.59
N HIS A 15 -8.79 -17.00 17.25
CA HIS A 15 -8.83 -17.65 18.57
C HIS A 15 -8.45 -19.14 18.54
N GLN A 16 -8.79 -19.88 17.48
CA GLN A 16 -8.35 -21.28 17.31
C GLN A 16 -6.84 -21.37 17.01
N LYS A 17 -6.31 -20.41 16.26
CA LYS A 17 -4.89 -20.25 15.95
C LYS A 17 -4.06 -19.90 17.20
N GLN A 18 -4.54 -19.01 18.08
CA GLN A 18 -3.89 -18.79 19.39
C GLN A 18 -3.80 -20.07 20.24
N ARG A 19 -4.67 -21.06 20.00
CA ARG A 19 -4.67 -22.37 20.68
C ARG A 19 -3.92 -23.47 19.93
N ARG A 20 -3.47 -23.22 18.70
CA ARG A 20 -2.77 -24.19 17.84
C ARG A 20 -1.51 -23.51 17.29
N VAL A 21 -0.34 -23.87 17.83
CA VAL A 21 0.95 -23.45 17.26
C VAL A 21 0.92 -23.73 15.76
N LEU A 22 0.97 -22.66 14.95
CA LEU A 22 0.88 -22.81 13.50
C LEU A 22 2.11 -23.54 13.00
N ASP A 23 1.88 -24.49 12.10
CA ASP A 23 2.96 -25.15 11.38
C ASP A 23 3.53 -24.19 10.32
N ASN A 24 4.43 -23.30 10.77
CA ASN A 24 5.23 -22.44 9.91
C ASN A 24 6.36 -23.22 9.20
N SER A 25 6.44 -24.56 9.29
CA SER A 25 7.52 -25.35 8.68
C SER A 25 7.67 -25.08 7.18
N LYS A 26 6.57 -24.85 6.45
CA LYS A 26 6.57 -24.56 5.00
C LYS A 26 6.63 -23.08 4.65
N ALA A 27 6.76 -22.18 5.64
CA ALA A 27 6.88 -20.74 5.37
C ALA A 27 8.11 -20.45 4.51
N HIS A 28 9.29 -20.94 4.92
CA HIS A 28 10.58 -20.67 4.25
C HIS A 28 10.63 -21.07 2.76
N LEU A 29 9.83 -22.06 2.33
CA LEU A 29 9.72 -22.45 0.91
C LEU A 29 9.26 -21.26 0.06
N SER A 30 9.78 -21.11 -1.15
CA SER A 30 9.50 -19.98 -2.04
C SER A 30 8.89 -20.42 -3.37
N LEU A 31 9.39 -21.50 -3.97
CA LEU A 31 9.06 -21.89 -5.33
C LEU A 31 7.81 -22.78 -5.39
N LYS A 32 7.08 -22.68 -6.51
CA LYS A 32 5.90 -23.53 -6.77
C LYS A 32 6.20 -25.04 -6.74
N ALA A 33 7.41 -25.44 -7.14
CA ALA A 33 7.86 -26.83 -7.08
C ALA A 33 8.03 -27.37 -5.65
N GLU A 34 8.24 -26.50 -4.67
CA GLU A 34 8.50 -26.85 -3.27
C GLU A 34 7.22 -26.95 -2.44
N HIS A 35 6.20 -26.14 -2.77
CA HIS A 35 4.98 -26.03 -1.98
C HIS A 35 3.73 -25.94 -2.89
N VAL A 36 3.51 -26.95 -3.72
CA VAL A 36 2.50 -26.98 -4.79
C VAL A 36 1.10 -26.60 -4.29
N GLU A 37 0.70 -27.09 -3.11
CA GLU A 37 -0.62 -26.84 -2.52
C GLU A 37 -0.85 -25.36 -2.16
N TRP A 38 0.20 -24.57 -1.92
CA TRP A 38 0.09 -23.12 -1.68
C TRP A 38 -0.44 -22.37 -2.91
N PHE A 39 -0.02 -22.82 -4.10
CA PHE A 39 -0.30 -22.15 -5.37
C PHE A 39 -1.67 -22.53 -5.97
N ALA A 40 -2.38 -23.52 -5.41
CA ALA A 40 -3.59 -24.08 -6.01
C ALA A 40 -4.74 -23.06 -6.19
N GLY A 41 -5.37 -23.06 -7.36
CA GLY A 41 -6.39 -22.11 -7.77
C GLY A 41 -5.82 -20.80 -8.31
N GLY A 42 -6.06 -19.68 -7.61
CA GLY A 42 -5.80 -18.33 -8.13
C GLY A 42 -4.33 -17.96 -8.37
N GLU A 43 -3.40 -18.75 -7.84
CA GLU A 43 -1.96 -18.44 -7.83
C GLU A 43 -1.15 -19.36 -8.75
N GLU A 44 -1.78 -20.30 -9.46
CA GLU A 44 -1.10 -21.33 -10.26
C GLU A 44 -0.22 -20.77 -11.38
N ARG A 45 -0.46 -19.53 -11.78
CA ARG A 45 0.31 -18.78 -12.78
C ARG A 45 1.66 -18.25 -12.30
N PHE A 46 1.92 -18.24 -10.98
CA PHE A 46 3.15 -17.68 -10.41
C PHE A 46 4.20 -18.76 -10.16
N HIS A 47 5.46 -18.36 -10.22
CA HIS A 47 6.61 -19.25 -10.00
C HIS A 47 7.08 -19.26 -8.55
N SER A 48 6.90 -18.15 -7.81
CA SER A 48 7.21 -18.05 -6.39
C SER A 48 6.12 -17.35 -5.57
N LYS A 49 6.16 -17.55 -4.26
CA LYS A 49 5.22 -16.91 -3.32
C LYS A 49 5.38 -15.39 -3.30
N GLU A 50 6.62 -14.93 -3.41
CA GLU A 50 6.98 -13.51 -3.45
C GLU A 50 6.39 -12.82 -4.68
N GLU A 51 6.44 -13.46 -5.85
CA GLU A 51 5.82 -12.95 -7.09
C GLU A 51 4.29 -12.77 -6.91
N ALA A 52 3.63 -13.77 -6.34
CA ALA A 52 2.20 -13.72 -6.05
C ALA A 52 1.83 -12.63 -5.03
N MET A 53 2.61 -12.51 -3.94
CA MET A 53 2.40 -11.51 -2.89
C MET A 53 2.70 -10.08 -3.36
N ALA A 54 3.76 -9.89 -4.14
CA ALA A 54 4.07 -8.64 -4.83
C ALA A 54 2.90 -8.23 -5.74
N MET A 55 2.41 -9.14 -6.60
CA MET A 55 1.27 -8.85 -7.47
C MET A 55 0.00 -8.51 -6.67
N ARG A 56 -0.20 -9.11 -5.48
CA ARG A 56 -1.29 -8.75 -4.56
C ARG A 56 -1.16 -7.34 -3.98
N ALA A 57 0.05 -6.90 -3.59
CA ALA A 57 0.29 -5.50 -3.19
C ALA A 57 -0.04 -4.54 -4.33
N GLN A 58 0.54 -4.78 -5.52
CA GLN A 58 0.29 -3.96 -6.71
C GLN A 58 -1.21 -3.89 -7.08
N THR A 59 -1.95 -4.99 -6.88
CA THR A 59 -3.41 -5.03 -7.17
C THR A 59 -4.17 -4.06 -6.27
N ARG A 60 -3.82 -3.95 -4.98
CA ARG A 60 -4.44 -2.99 -4.05
C ARG A 60 -4.13 -1.54 -4.46
N VAL A 61 -2.86 -1.25 -4.75
CA VAL A 61 -2.42 0.09 -5.17
C VAL A 61 -3.06 0.52 -6.49
N ARG A 62 -3.17 -0.39 -7.47
CA ARG A 62 -3.94 -0.15 -8.71
C ARG A 62 -5.41 0.12 -8.41
N GLY A 63 -5.99 -0.56 -7.43
CA GLY A 63 -7.34 -0.30 -6.92
C GLY A 63 -7.52 1.15 -6.47
N TYR A 64 -6.62 1.68 -5.64
CA TYR A 64 -6.66 3.09 -5.21
C TYR A 64 -6.52 4.04 -6.41
N TYR A 65 -5.67 3.72 -7.40
CA TYR A 65 -5.47 4.57 -8.57
C TYR A 65 -6.74 4.65 -9.43
N TYR A 66 -7.38 3.51 -9.71
CA TYR A 66 -8.64 3.49 -10.45
C TYR A 66 -9.74 4.20 -9.66
N LYS A 67 -9.78 4.07 -8.33
CA LYS A 67 -10.74 4.78 -7.48
C LYS A 67 -10.53 6.30 -7.51
N ALA A 68 -9.29 6.76 -7.35
CA ALA A 68 -8.94 8.18 -7.46
C ALA A 68 -9.28 8.75 -8.85
N LYS A 69 -8.94 8.03 -9.91
CA LYS A 69 -9.31 8.40 -11.29
C LYS A 69 -10.82 8.49 -11.49
N GLU A 70 -11.58 7.53 -10.98
CA GLU A 70 -13.04 7.52 -11.06
C GLU A 70 -13.65 8.76 -10.41
N GLU A 71 -13.31 9.02 -9.14
CA GLU A 71 -13.85 10.16 -8.38
C GLU A 71 -13.46 11.51 -9.01
N LEU A 72 -12.19 11.70 -9.36
CA LEU A 72 -11.68 12.95 -9.94
C LEU A 72 -12.30 13.26 -11.31
N THR A 73 -12.54 12.24 -12.14
CA THR A 73 -13.17 12.41 -13.47
C THR A 73 -14.70 12.45 -13.42
N ARG A 74 -15.32 11.98 -12.34
CA ARG A 74 -16.77 12.14 -12.08
C ARG A 74 -17.13 13.52 -11.56
N ASN A 75 -16.20 14.21 -10.87
CA ASN A 75 -16.44 15.50 -10.27
C ASN A 75 -16.92 16.59 -11.27
N PRO A 76 -17.88 17.48 -10.90
CA PRO A 76 -18.37 18.54 -11.77
C PRO A 76 -17.29 19.48 -12.34
N LEU A 77 -16.27 19.83 -11.55
CA LEU A 77 -15.20 20.74 -11.96
C LEU A 77 -14.43 20.19 -13.19
N TYR A 78 -14.07 18.90 -13.16
CA TYR A 78 -13.43 18.22 -14.29
C TYR A 78 -14.32 18.23 -15.55
N ARG A 79 -15.64 18.06 -15.37
CA ARG A 79 -16.60 17.98 -16.46
C ARG A 79 -16.93 19.34 -17.07
N GLN A 80 -16.92 20.42 -16.28
CA GLN A 80 -17.37 21.74 -16.70
C GLN A 80 -16.22 22.69 -17.06
N ASN A 81 -15.06 22.60 -16.37
CA ASN A 81 -13.94 23.51 -16.57
C ASN A 81 -12.79 22.83 -17.35
N ALA A 82 -12.53 23.33 -18.56
CA ALA A 82 -11.50 22.78 -19.44
C ALA A 82 -10.07 22.89 -18.88
N LYS A 83 -9.75 23.96 -18.14
CA LYS A 83 -8.44 24.14 -17.49
C LYS A 83 -8.27 23.14 -16.34
N ALA A 84 -9.28 23.01 -15.49
CA ALA A 84 -9.25 22.03 -14.39
C ALA A 84 -9.12 20.59 -14.91
N ARG A 85 -9.79 20.28 -16.02
CA ARG A 85 -9.67 19.00 -16.72
C ARG A 85 -8.23 18.72 -17.19
N GLN A 86 -7.54 19.71 -17.74
CA GLN A 86 -6.14 19.59 -18.16
C GLN A 86 -5.22 19.34 -16.95
N VAL A 87 -5.38 20.11 -15.86
CA VAL A 87 -4.61 19.93 -14.62
C VAL A 87 -4.82 18.54 -14.03
N ILE A 88 -6.07 18.10 -13.83
CA ILE A 88 -6.38 16.78 -13.26
C ILE A 88 -5.82 15.64 -14.13
N ASN A 89 -5.90 15.75 -15.46
CA ASN A 89 -5.30 14.75 -16.35
C ASN A 89 -3.77 14.72 -16.25
N ALA A 90 -3.10 15.88 -16.12
CA ALA A 90 -1.66 15.95 -15.89
C ALA A 90 -1.26 15.33 -14.52
N VAL A 91 -2.06 15.55 -13.46
CA VAL A 91 -1.86 14.92 -12.15
C VAL A 91 -2.00 13.40 -12.23
N LEU A 92 -3.09 12.89 -12.84
CA LEU A 92 -3.33 11.46 -13.01
C LEU A 92 -2.25 10.76 -13.84
N GLU A 93 -1.72 11.44 -14.85
CA GLU A 93 -0.64 10.91 -15.69
C GLU A 93 0.71 10.92 -14.94
N LYS A 94 1.02 11.97 -14.17
CA LYS A 94 2.17 11.99 -13.25
C LYS A 94 2.07 10.87 -12.20
N PHE A 95 0.89 10.63 -11.61
CA PHE A 95 0.65 9.48 -10.73
C PHE A 95 0.96 8.14 -11.44
N ARG A 96 0.50 7.97 -12.69
CA ARG A 96 0.77 6.76 -13.47
C ARG A 96 2.27 6.52 -13.68
N TYR A 97 3.05 7.57 -13.98
CA TYR A 97 4.51 7.46 -14.12
C TYR A 97 5.20 7.12 -12.80
N LEU A 98 4.82 7.78 -11.70
CA LEU A 98 5.37 7.49 -10.36
C LEU A 98 5.03 6.06 -9.90
N LEU A 99 3.79 5.59 -10.13
CA LEU A 99 3.38 4.21 -9.86
C LEU A 99 4.17 3.18 -10.65
N ILE A 100 4.45 3.44 -11.94
CA ILE A 100 5.33 2.57 -12.74
C ILE A 100 6.77 2.61 -12.20
N GLY A 101 7.22 3.77 -11.72
CA GLY A 101 8.54 3.98 -11.12
C GLY A 101 8.79 3.15 -9.86
N CYS A 102 7.83 3.12 -8.94
CA CYS A 102 7.88 2.32 -7.71
C CYS A 102 7.30 0.91 -7.86
N ASP A 103 7.08 0.43 -9.09
CA ASP A 103 6.49 -0.88 -9.39
C ASP A 103 5.17 -1.15 -8.62
N PHE A 104 4.32 -0.12 -8.53
CA PHE A 104 3.05 -0.09 -7.80
C PHE A 104 3.18 -0.49 -6.32
N PHE A 105 4.31 -0.15 -5.69
CA PHE A 105 4.66 -0.55 -4.33
C PHE A 105 4.55 -2.07 -4.11
N SER A 106 4.98 -2.87 -5.09
CA SER A 106 5.03 -4.33 -5.02
C SER A 106 5.71 -4.85 -3.76
N MET A 107 6.77 -4.17 -3.32
CA MET A 107 7.59 -4.60 -2.20
C MET A 107 6.91 -4.52 -0.82
N MET A 108 5.74 -3.88 -0.70
CA MET A 108 4.99 -3.81 0.58
C MET A 108 4.67 -5.19 1.15
N PHE A 109 4.39 -6.17 0.27
CA PHE A 109 4.08 -7.54 0.69
C PHE A 109 5.18 -8.55 0.33
N ASP A 110 6.32 -8.10 -0.22
CA ASP A 110 7.44 -8.97 -0.55
C ASP A 110 8.38 -9.12 0.65
N ARG A 111 8.49 -10.34 1.20
CA ARG A 111 9.42 -10.65 2.29
C ARG A 111 10.89 -10.55 1.87
N ASN A 112 11.22 -10.73 0.59
CA ASN A 112 12.59 -10.59 0.07
C ASN A 112 13.00 -9.12 -0.15
N CYS A 113 12.10 -8.16 0.12
CA CYS A 113 12.47 -6.76 0.17
C CYS A 113 13.41 -6.51 1.36
N LYS A 114 14.63 -6.03 1.05
CA LYS A 114 15.69 -5.75 2.04
C LYS A 114 15.33 -4.66 3.05
N GLN A 115 14.45 -3.73 2.68
CA GLN A 115 14.04 -2.64 3.55
C GLN A 115 12.80 -3.08 4.33
N LYS A 116 12.88 -3.04 5.66
CA LYS A 116 11.80 -3.41 6.58
C LYS A 116 11.26 -2.16 7.25
N HIS A 117 9.94 -2.07 7.40
CA HIS A 117 9.33 -0.90 8.02
C HIS A 117 9.72 -0.84 9.50
N GLU A 118 9.99 0.37 10.02
CA GLU A 118 10.29 0.63 11.43
C GLU A 118 9.38 -0.13 12.43
N PHE A 119 8.07 -0.31 12.18
CA PHE A 119 7.20 -1.05 13.11
C PHE A 119 7.62 -2.53 13.28
N LEU A 120 8.30 -3.12 12.30
CA LEU A 120 8.84 -4.49 12.38
C LEU A 120 10.08 -4.54 13.27
N GLN A 121 10.86 -3.46 13.39
CA GLN A 121 12.08 -3.43 14.22
C GLN A 121 11.74 -3.70 15.70
N GLN A 122 10.57 -3.26 16.16
CA GLN A 122 10.03 -3.55 17.50
C GLN A 122 9.66 -5.03 17.73
N HIS A 123 9.51 -5.82 16.65
CA HIS A 123 9.05 -7.21 16.68
C HIS A 123 10.13 -8.21 16.24
N LEU A 124 11.21 -7.76 15.59
CA LEU A 124 12.25 -8.61 15.00
C LEU A 124 13.44 -8.91 15.91
N GLY A 125 13.68 -8.10 16.96
CA GLY A 125 14.66 -8.41 18.01
C GLY A 125 16.11 -8.59 17.51
N GLU A 126 16.74 -7.49 17.10
CA GLU A 126 18.20 -7.36 16.86
C GLU A 126 18.89 -8.50 16.08
N GLU A 127 18.78 -8.50 14.74
CA GLU A 127 19.84 -9.08 13.88
C GLU A 127 20.31 -8.07 12.82
N GLU A 128 21.62 -8.10 12.53
CA GLU A 128 22.37 -7.04 11.87
C GLU A 128 23.03 -7.54 10.56
N THR A 129 23.42 -6.60 9.67
CA THR A 129 24.37 -6.73 8.53
C THR A 129 23.90 -7.15 7.11
N ASP A 130 23.73 -6.12 6.26
CA ASP A 130 24.59 -5.73 5.11
C ASP A 130 24.57 -6.41 3.68
N ALA A 131 24.76 -5.52 2.68
CA ALA A 131 25.31 -5.64 1.31
C ALA A 131 24.74 -6.58 0.20
N GLY A 132 25.05 -6.26 -1.06
CA GLY A 132 24.92 -7.14 -2.26
C GLY A 132 23.95 -6.69 -3.39
N ARG A 133 24.39 -6.74 -4.67
CA ARG A 133 23.79 -6.12 -5.89
C ARG A 133 23.19 -7.13 -6.92
N ILE A 134 21.97 -6.91 -7.47
CA ILE A 134 21.54 -6.25 -8.76
C ILE A 134 21.88 -6.95 -10.11
N PRO A 135 20.83 -7.27 -10.89
CA PRO A 135 20.66 -6.83 -12.30
C PRO A 135 19.24 -6.27 -12.60
N SER A 136 18.88 -5.55 -13.69
CA SER A 136 19.55 -4.61 -14.62
C SER A 136 18.47 -3.86 -15.48
N LYS A 137 18.64 -2.69 -16.13
CA LYS A 137 19.55 -1.54 -15.89
C LYS A 137 19.22 -0.19 -16.59
N ARG A 138 18.23 -0.06 -17.50
CA ARG A 138 18.05 1.20 -18.29
C ARG A 138 16.73 1.96 -18.09
N LEU A 139 15.55 1.33 -18.23
CA LEU A 139 14.27 2.05 -18.06
C LEU A 139 13.86 2.20 -16.58
N ARG A 140 14.08 1.16 -15.76
CA ARG A 140 13.86 1.21 -14.30
C ARG A 140 14.83 2.17 -13.59
N GLN A 141 15.97 2.43 -14.21
CA GLN A 141 17.08 3.20 -13.65
C GLN A 141 16.72 4.69 -13.56
N VAL A 142 16.22 5.28 -14.66
CA VAL A 142 15.88 6.73 -14.73
C VAL A 142 14.86 7.16 -13.69
N ILE A 143 13.78 6.39 -13.51
CA ILE A 143 12.75 6.75 -12.51
C ILE A 143 13.27 6.52 -11.09
N LYS A 144 14.08 5.47 -10.87
CA LYS A 144 14.67 5.16 -9.57
C LYS A 144 15.77 6.14 -9.14
N GLU A 145 16.57 6.65 -10.09
CA GLU A 145 17.58 7.68 -9.83
C GLU A 145 16.92 8.99 -9.40
N TYR A 146 15.90 9.46 -10.13
CA TYR A 146 15.13 10.64 -9.72
C TYR A 146 14.51 10.50 -8.32
N THR A 147 13.94 9.33 -8.01
CA THR A 147 13.38 9.04 -6.68
C THR A 147 14.45 9.04 -5.58
N LYS A 148 15.61 8.44 -5.85
CA LYS A 148 16.69 8.26 -4.87
C LYS A 148 17.52 9.52 -4.63
N GLU A 149 17.81 10.31 -5.67
CA GLU A 149 18.54 11.57 -5.55
C GLU A 149 17.78 12.64 -4.74
N ASN A 150 16.47 12.46 -4.58
CA ASN A 150 15.60 13.33 -3.77
C ASN A 150 15.06 12.62 -2.51
N CYS A 151 15.46 11.37 -2.23
CA CYS A 151 15.00 10.52 -1.11
C CYS A 151 13.47 10.38 -0.94
N ILE A 152 12.68 10.62 -2.00
CA ILE A 152 11.24 10.91 -1.90
C ILE A 152 10.40 9.70 -1.46
N LEU A 153 10.76 8.49 -1.90
CA LEU A 153 9.97 7.27 -1.64
C LEU A 153 10.70 6.27 -0.73
N ASP A 154 11.97 6.51 -0.37
CA ASP A 154 12.79 5.48 0.26
C ASP A 154 12.26 5.12 1.66
N GLU A 155 11.72 6.06 2.43
CA GLU A 155 11.04 5.79 3.73
C GLU A 155 9.78 4.91 3.58
N TRP A 156 9.10 5.01 2.43
CA TRP A 156 7.80 4.39 2.17
C TRP A 156 7.84 3.16 1.25
N SER A 157 9.03 2.80 0.75
CA SER A 157 9.28 1.71 -0.21
C SER A 157 9.78 0.45 0.48
N THR A 158 9.05 0.04 1.51
CA THR A 158 9.52 -0.93 2.50
C THR A 158 8.53 -2.09 2.69
N SER A 159 9.03 -3.24 3.14
CA SER A 159 8.21 -4.42 3.45
C SER A 159 7.40 -4.24 4.73
N LEU A 160 6.19 -4.77 4.72
CA LEU A 160 5.28 -4.89 5.87
C LEU A 160 5.37 -6.27 6.56
N CYS A 161 6.33 -7.12 6.17
CA CYS A 161 6.53 -8.43 6.78
C CYS A 161 7.98 -8.76 7.15
N SER A 162 8.10 -9.70 8.11
CA SER A 162 9.37 -10.37 8.46
C SER A 162 10.00 -11.08 7.26
N ASP A 163 11.24 -11.53 7.38
CA ASP A 163 11.91 -12.35 6.34
C ASP A 163 11.25 -13.73 6.13
N LEU A 164 10.51 -14.24 7.12
CA LEU A 164 9.66 -15.43 6.96
C LEU A 164 8.28 -15.10 6.36
N GLY A 165 7.91 -13.83 6.27
CA GLY A 165 6.64 -13.36 5.69
C GLY A 165 5.51 -13.16 6.71
N ASP A 166 5.82 -12.93 7.98
CA ASP A 166 4.84 -12.60 9.03
C ASP A 166 4.45 -11.12 8.95
N PHE A 167 3.16 -10.85 8.82
CA PHE A 167 2.56 -9.51 8.87
C PHE A 167 1.90 -9.29 10.23
N TYR A 168 1.83 -8.03 10.66
CA TYR A 168 1.25 -7.63 11.94
C TYR A 168 0.23 -6.51 11.71
N CYS A 169 -0.85 -6.50 12.49
CA CYS A 169 -1.91 -5.50 12.38
C CYS A 169 -1.49 -4.18 13.04
N GLN A 170 -1.55 -3.07 12.30
CA GLN A 170 -1.08 -1.74 12.74
C GLN A 170 -2.11 -0.94 13.59
N GLY A 171 -2.96 -1.64 14.35
CA GLY A 171 -4.03 -1.05 15.18
C GLY A 171 -5.28 -0.63 14.41
N SER A 172 -6.31 -0.17 15.14
CA SER A 172 -7.44 0.57 14.55
C SER A 172 -7.05 2.03 14.24
N TYR A 173 -7.93 2.78 13.56
CA TYR A 173 -7.74 4.23 13.37
C TYR A 173 -7.77 4.99 14.69
N SER A 174 -8.59 4.54 15.65
CA SER A 174 -8.73 5.12 16.99
C SER A 174 -7.54 4.84 17.92
N GLU A 175 -6.70 3.84 17.63
CA GLU A 175 -5.46 3.56 18.34
C GLU A 175 -4.30 4.38 17.72
N ASN A 176 -3.85 5.43 18.43
CA ASN A 176 -2.75 6.34 18.01
C ASN A 176 -1.34 5.69 18.00
N GLY A 177 -1.21 4.44 17.59
CA GLY A 177 0.04 3.70 17.48
C GLY A 177 0.07 2.78 16.25
N ASN A 178 1.17 2.05 16.08
CA ASN A 178 1.30 0.98 15.06
C ASN A 178 1.10 -0.42 15.67
N SER A 179 0.47 -0.51 16.83
CA SER A 179 0.31 -1.73 17.63
C SER A 179 -1.17 -2.07 17.82
N CYS A 180 -1.59 -3.21 17.29
CA CYS A 180 -2.93 -3.73 17.55
C CYS A 180 -3.04 -4.30 18.97
N SER A 181 -4.00 -3.80 19.76
CA SER A 181 -4.33 -4.31 21.10
C SER A 181 -4.63 -5.82 21.14
N LYS A 182 -5.13 -6.39 20.04
CA LYS A 182 -5.43 -7.82 19.88
C LYS A 182 -4.27 -8.65 19.31
N GLN A 183 -3.14 -8.01 18.99
CA GLN A 183 -1.92 -8.63 18.44
C GLN A 183 -2.18 -9.53 17.23
N HIS A 184 -3.12 -9.16 16.37
CA HIS A 184 -3.38 -9.94 15.15
C HIS A 184 -2.11 -9.98 14.29
N THR A 185 -1.71 -11.19 13.90
CA THR A 185 -0.60 -11.48 13.01
C THR A 185 -1.07 -12.42 11.90
N ILE A 186 -0.39 -12.51 10.76
CA ILE A 186 -0.67 -13.53 9.74
C ILE A 186 0.56 -13.79 8.88
N ASN A 187 0.85 -15.06 8.59
CA ASN A 187 1.88 -15.42 7.62
C ASN A 187 1.22 -16.03 6.36
N PRO A 188 0.90 -15.24 5.32
CA PRO A 188 0.33 -15.75 4.07
C PRO A 188 1.31 -16.60 3.27
N TYR A 189 2.61 -16.58 3.58
CA TYR A 189 3.59 -17.48 2.98
C TYR A 189 3.57 -18.90 3.59
N ALA A 190 3.06 -19.07 4.81
CA ALA A 190 3.04 -20.35 5.51
C ALA A 190 2.07 -21.38 4.89
N SER A 191 0.86 -20.97 4.48
CA SER A 191 -0.15 -21.87 3.93
C SER A 191 -1.11 -21.19 2.96
N ARG A 192 -1.83 -21.99 2.16
CA ARG A 192 -2.87 -21.51 1.26
C ARG A 192 -4.04 -20.87 2.01
N GLU A 193 -4.38 -21.43 3.17
CA GLU A 193 -5.43 -20.93 4.05
C GLU A 193 -5.09 -19.51 4.51
N ASN A 194 -3.87 -19.30 5.01
CA ASN A 194 -3.40 -17.97 5.40
C ASN A 194 -3.39 -17.00 4.21
N LEU A 195 -2.99 -17.45 3.02
CA LEU A 195 -3.01 -16.63 1.80
C LEU A 195 -4.44 -16.20 1.39
N ILE A 196 -5.44 -17.05 1.61
CA ILE A 196 -6.86 -16.73 1.40
C ILE A 196 -7.34 -15.76 2.47
N LEU A 197 -7.03 -16.03 3.75
CA LEU A 197 -7.40 -15.15 4.86
C LEU A 197 -6.78 -13.75 4.72
N PHE A 198 -5.57 -13.63 4.17
CA PHE A 198 -4.92 -12.35 3.90
C PHE A 198 -5.66 -11.48 2.86
N GLN A 199 -6.55 -12.04 2.05
CA GLN A 199 -7.39 -11.26 1.13
C GLN A 199 -8.31 -10.27 1.86
N VAL A 200 -8.65 -10.54 3.14
CA VAL A 200 -9.57 -9.71 3.92
C VAL A 200 -8.89 -8.79 4.94
N TRP A 201 -7.58 -8.95 5.12
CA TRP A 201 -6.75 -7.91 5.72
C TRP A 201 -6.75 -6.71 4.80
N ASN A 202 -7.03 -5.51 5.32
CA ASN A 202 -7.14 -4.30 4.52
C ASN A 202 -5.81 -3.55 4.59
N LEU A 203 -5.35 -3.04 3.46
CA LEU A 203 -4.39 -1.95 3.44
C LEU A 203 -5.26 -0.72 3.21
N ASP A 204 -5.34 0.18 4.19
CA ASP A 204 -6.39 1.21 4.24
C ASP A 204 -5.82 2.57 4.62
N HIS A 205 -6.48 3.63 4.16
CA HIS A 205 -6.03 5.01 4.34
C HIS A 205 -6.39 5.55 5.73
N GLN A 206 -5.42 6.07 6.47
CA GLN A 206 -5.65 6.74 7.75
C GLN A 206 -6.42 8.05 7.55
N ILE A 207 -5.96 8.88 6.60
CA ILE A 207 -6.66 10.05 6.08
C ILE A 207 -7.53 9.56 4.90
N GLU A 208 -8.85 9.58 5.06
CA GLU A 208 -9.77 8.96 4.11
C GLU A 208 -9.65 9.49 2.67
N LEU A 209 -9.40 8.59 1.73
CA LEU A 209 -9.21 8.90 0.30
C LEU A 209 -10.35 9.73 -0.29
N CYS A 210 -11.59 9.23 -0.20
CA CYS A 210 -12.75 9.84 -0.89
C CYS A 210 -13.39 10.98 -0.10
N ARG A 211 -13.21 11.04 1.23
CA ARG A 211 -13.83 12.04 2.12
C ARG A 211 -12.92 13.25 2.38
N THR A 212 -11.59 13.08 2.30
CA THR A 212 -10.62 14.14 2.63
C THR A 212 -9.65 14.43 1.49
N ILE A 213 -8.87 13.43 1.04
CA ILE A 213 -7.75 13.65 0.11
C ILE A 213 -8.22 14.15 -1.26
N LEU A 214 -9.14 13.43 -1.90
CA LEU A 214 -9.62 13.77 -3.24
C LEU A 214 -10.44 15.07 -3.27
N PRO A 215 -11.33 15.37 -2.30
CA PRO A 215 -11.94 16.68 -2.16
C PRO A 215 -10.92 17.83 -2.02
N ALA A 216 -9.87 17.67 -1.21
CA ALA A 216 -8.82 18.67 -1.07
C ALA A 216 -8.05 18.91 -2.37
N LEU A 217 -7.75 17.85 -3.13
CA LEU A 217 -7.12 17.94 -4.45
C LEU A 217 -8.01 18.74 -5.42
N VAL A 218 -9.31 18.45 -5.47
CA VAL A 218 -10.27 19.17 -6.33
C VAL A 218 -10.35 20.66 -5.94
N ALA A 219 -10.44 20.97 -4.65
CA ALA A 219 -10.48 22.36 -4.17
C ALA A 219 -9.21 23.14 -4.56
N ASN A 220 -8.04 22.54 -4.41
CA ASN A 220 -6.77 23.16 -4.80
C ASN A 220 -6.65 23.35 -6.32
N VAL A 221 -7.23 22.45 -7.13
CA VAL A 221 -7.35 22.65 -8.59
C VAL A 221 -8.30 23.80 -8.91
N GLU A 222 -9.44 23.91 -8.22
CA GLU A 222 -10.41 24.98 -8.40
C GLU A 222 -9.80 26.35 -8.08
N GLU A 223 -9.07 26.46 -6.96
CA GLU A 223 -8.37 27.67 -6.57
C GLU A 223 -7.30 28.06 -7.61
N LEU A 224 -6.49 27.11 -8.07
CA LEU A 224 -5.45 27.33 -9.10
C LEU A 224 -6.02 27.86 -10.42
N VAL A 225 -7.17 27.35 -10.88
CA VAL A 225 -7.76 27.77 -12.17
C VAL A 225 -8.59 29.05 -12.06
N SER A 226 -9.12 29.36 -10.88
CA SER A 226 -9.97 30.53 -10.62
C SER A 226 -9.17 31.77 -10.22
N HIS A 227 -8.07 31.57 -9.49
CA HIS A 227 -7.20 32.63 -8.96
C HIS A 227 -5.77 32.49 -9.49
N PRO A 228 -5.51 32.69 -10.81
CA PRO A 228 -4.21 32.44 -11.42
C PRO A 228 -3.06 33.29 -10.86
N GLN A 229 -3.35 34.35 -10.10
CA GLN A 229 -2.35 35.22 -9.44
C GLN A 229 -2.16 34.90 -7.94
N ILE A 230 -2.72 33.79 -7.44
CA ILE A 230 -2.56 33.37 -6.05
C ILE A 230 -1.08 33.16 -5.72
N LYS A 231 -0.65 33.65 -4.56
CA LYS A 231 0.72 33.53 -4.06
C LYS A 231 0.80 32.43 -3.00
N CYS A 232 1.80 31.56 -3.14
CA CYS A 232 2.15 30.57 -2.14
C CYS A 232 2.37 31.25 -0.77
N SER A 233 1.69 30.77 0.26
CA SER A 233 1.74 31.30 1.63
C SER A 233 3.18 31.32 2.19
N LEU A 234 3.98 30.29 1.86
CA LEU A 234 5.37 30.14 2.28
C LEU A 234 6.32 30.98 1.40
N HIS A 235 6.35 30.70 0.10
CA HIS A 235 7.37 31.25 -0.82
C HIS A 235 7.05 32.65 -1.37
N LYS A 236 5.83 33.17 -1.16
CA LYS A 236 5.29 34.44 -1.71
C LYS A 236 5.35 34.59 -3.25
N LYS A 237 5.70 33.52 -3.97
CA LYS A 237 5.67 33.40 -5.44
C LYS A 237 4.31 32.92 -5.92
N GLN A 238 3.97 33.20 -7.18
CA GLN A 238 2.76 32.70 -7.85
C GLN A 238 2.70 31.16 -7.80
N VAL A 239 1.53 30.59 -7.51
CA VAL A 239 1.29 29.14 -7.61
C VAL A 239 1.03 28.79 -9.07
N VAL A 240 1.70 27.75 -9.57
CA VAL A 240 1.66 27.36 -11.00
C VAL A 240 1.26 25.90 -11.25
N ASP A 241 1.30 25.06 -10.22
CA ASP A 241 0.98 23.62 -10.28
C ASP A 241 0.51 23.12 -8.91
N ILE A 242 -0.10 21.95 -8.88
CA ILE A 242 -0.53 21.24 -7.67
C ILE A 242 0.65 20.45 -7.09
N SER A 243 0.70 20.27 -5.77
CA SER A 243 1.67 19.37 -5.11
C SER A 243 1.34 17.90 -5.39
N VAL A 244 1.65 17.45 -6.61
CA VAL A 244 1.37 16.08 -7.07
C VAL A 244 2.04 15.05 -6.18
N LEU A 245 3.24 15.35 -5.68
CA LEU A 245 3.98 14.40 -4.88
C LEU A 245 3.33 14.13 -3.52
N GLU A 246 2.75 15.16 -2.89
CA GLU A 246 2.10 15.00 -1.59
C GLU A 246 0.88 14.08 -1.71
N TYR A 247 -0.02 14.38 -2.65
CA TYR A 247 -1.16 13.52 -2.94
C TYR A 247 -0.75 12.12 -3.40
N PHE A 248 0.36 11.97 -4.13
CA PHE A 248 0.87 10.65 -4.49
C PHE A 248 1.23 9.83 -3.25
N LEU A 249 1.94 10.42 -2.28
CA LEU A 249 2.31 9.76 -1.04
C LEU A 249 1.07 9.44 -0.18
N GLU A 250 0.13 10.37 -0.05
CA GLU A 250 -1.11 10.18 0.72
C GLU A 250 -2.05 9.11 0.13
N ILE A 251 -2.05 8.91 -1.19
CA ILE A 251 -2.95 7.95 -1.85
C ILE A 251 -2.31 6.55 -1.98
N PHE A 252 -1.01 6.46 -2.24
CA PHE A 252 -0.39 5.20 -2.69
C PHE A 252 0.68 4.62 -1.75
N SER A 253 1.16 5.39 -0.76
CA SER A 253 2.31 4.99 0.05
C SER A 253 1.98 4.74 1.51
N LEU A 254 2.92 4.14 2.24
CA LEU A 254 2.82 3.87 3.67
C LEU A 254 2.80 5.14 4.55
N LYS A 255 3.01 6.34 3.96
CA LYS A 255 2.76 7.62 4.63
C LYS A 255 1.34 7.70 5.22
N ASN A 256 0.38 7.10 4.52
CA ASN A 256 -1.03 7.13 4.90
C ASN A 256 -1.70 5.75 4.91
N LEU A 257 -1.09 4.71 4.33
CA LEU A 257 -1.65 3.36 4.31
C LEU A 257 -1.22 2.53 5.53
N LYS A 258 -2.19 1.96 6.26
CA LYS A 258 -1.98 0.97 7.33
C LYS A 258 -2.52 -0.40 6.93
N LEU A 259 -1.78 -1.46 7.24
CA LEU A 259 -2.23 -2.84 7.13
C LEU A 259 -2.98 -3.25 8.41
N VAL A 260 -4.28 -3.47 8.28
CA VAL A 260 -5.19 -3.76 9.40
C VAL A 260 -5.97 -5.05 9.17
N HIS A 261 -6.07 -5.84 10.24
CA HIS A 261 -6.96 -7.00 10.28
C HIS A 261 -8.42 -6.55 10.11
N ILE A 262 -9.28 -7.37 9.47
CA ILE A 262 -10.69 -7.02 9.22
C ILE A 262 -11.47 -6.64 10.50
N VAL A 263 -11.06 -7.17 11.67
CA VAL A 263 -11.71 -6.84 12.94
C VAL A 263 -11.32 -5.45 13.46
N CYS A 264 -10.14 -4.93 13.09
CA CYS A 264 -9.61 -3.61 13.48
C CYS A 264 -9.85 -2.52 12.42
N HIS A 265 -10.35 -2.90 11.23
CA HIS A 265 -10.82 -1.97 10.21
C HIS A 265 -12.13 -1.31 10.65
N GLU A 266 -12.02 -0.16 11.31
CA GLU A 266 -13.14 0.68 11.71
C GLU A 266 -13.59 1.54 10.53
N LYS A 267 -14.63 1.11 9.83
CA LYS A 267 -15.33 2.00 8.89
C LYS A 267 -16.16 3.00 9.68
N ALA A 268 -15.70 4.25 9.74
CA ALA A 268 -16.52 5.36 10.20
C ALA A 268 -17.79 5.44 9.33
N GLN A 269 -18.96 5.34 9.96
CA GLN A 269 -20.26 5.47 9.29
C GLN A 269 -20.40 6.86 8.65
#